data_AF-E1ZT79-F1
#
_entry.id   AF-E1ZT79-F1
#
_cell.length_a   1.000
_cell.length_b   1.000
_cell.length_c   1.000
_cell.angle_alpha   90.00
_cell.angle_beta   90.00
_cell.angle_gamma   90.00
#
_symmetry.space_group_name_H-M   'P 1'
#
loop_
_entity.id
_entity.type
_entity.pdbx_description
1 polymer ?
#
loop_
_entity_poly.entity_id
_entity_poly.type
_entity_poly.pdbx_seq_one_letter_code
_entity_poly.pdbx_strand_id
1 'polypeptide(L)'
;MIKANELENSTQTYVDFMSRFTGRDKEEVRRDVGRNRYFTPDQAVEYGIIDKVMQPSDAVVIERRDYEGMLRSSQAQSRPRSSGAMAGADA
;
A
#
# COMPACT_ATOMS: atom_id res chain seq x y z
N MET A 1 -5.70 -10.37 39.26
CA MET A 1 -5.74 -8.89 39.20
C MET A 1 -4.89 -8.31 38.07
N ILE A 2 -3.67 -8.81 37.79
CA ILE A 2 -2.82 -8.28 36.69
C ILE A 2 -3.48 -8.36 35.30
N LYS A 3 -4.11 -9.50 34.96
CA LYS A 3 -4.76 -9.69 33.65
C LYS A 3 -5.90 -8.70 33.37
N ALA A 4 -6.67 -8.32 34.39
CA ALA A 4 -7.75 -7.36 34.22
C ALA A 4 -7.22 -5.95 33.99
N ASN A 5 -6.14 -5.58 34.68
CA ASN A 5 -5.49 -4.28 34.53
C ASN A 5 -4.81 -4.13 33.16
N GLU A 6 -4.15 -5.19 32.67
CA GLU A 6 -3.58 -5.20 31.32
C GLU A 6 -4.64 -5.08 30.22
N LEU A 7 -5.80 -5.72 30.42
CA LEU A 7 -6.92 -5.61 29.49
C LEU A 7 -7.42 -4.15 29.40
N GLU A 8 -7.63 -3.49 30.55
CA GLU A 8 -8.07 -2.10 30.60
C GLU A 8 -7.02 -1.16 29.96
N ASN A 9 -5.74 -1.35 30.28
CA ASN A 9 -4.65 -0.57 29.68
C ASN A 9 -4.61 -0.71 28.15
N SER A 10 -4.82 -1.93 27.65
CA SER A 10 -4.86 -2.20 26.21
C SER A 10 -6.04 -1.50 25.55
N THR A 11 -7.24 -1.57 26.15
CA THR A 11 -8.44 -0.89 25.66
C THR A 11 -8.27 0.62 25.68
N GLN A 12 -7.74 1.19 26.77
CA GLN A 12 -7.48 2.63 26.86
C GLN A 12 -6.49 3.11 25.79
N THR A 13 -5.42 2.36 25.55
CA THR A 13 -4.43 2.67 24.52
C THR A 13 -5.08 2.70 23.12
N TYR A 14 -5.94 1.72 22.83
CA TYR A 14 -6.66 1.67 21.57
C TYR A 14 -7.62 2.86 21.39
N VAL A 15 -8.40 3.19 22.43
CA VAL A 15 -9.32 4.34 22.43
C VAL A 15 -8.56 5.66 22.20
N ASP A 16 -7.40 5.81 22.84
CA ASP A 16 -6.57 7.01 22.71
C ASP A 16 -6.03 7.19 21.30
N PHE A 17 -5.56 6.12 20.66
CA PHE A 17 -5.11 6.17 19.27
C PHE A 17 -6.26 6.50 18.33
N MET A 18 -7.37 5.78 18.45
CA MET A 18 -8.53 6.00 17.59
C MET A 18 -9.03 7.43 17.70
N SER A 19 -9.24 7.96 18.92
CA SER A 19 -9.65 9.35 19.14
C SER A 19 -8.68 10.36 18.48
N ARG A 20 -7.37 10.14 18.60
CA ARG A 20 -6.36 11.03 18.02
C ARG A 20 -6.40 11.06 16.49
N PHE A 21 -6.57 9.92 15.84
CA PHE A 21 -6.52 9.83 14.38
C PHE A 21 -7.86 10.16 13.72
N THR A 22 -8.98 9.82 14.37
CA THR A 22 -10.33 10.08 13.82
C THR A 22 -10.86 11.46 14.17
N GLY A 23 -10.25 12.15 15.14
CA GLY A 23 -10.76 13.42 15.68
C GLY A 23 -12.03 13.30 16.51
N ARG A 24 -12.45 12.07 16.85
CA ARG A 24 -13.62 11.78 17.67
C ARG A 24 -13.30 11.81 19.16
N ASP A 25 -14.30 12.05 19.98
CA ASP A 25 -14.14 12.01 21.44
C ASP A 25 -13.89 10.57 21.95
N LYS A 26 -13.09 10.45 23.02
CA LYS A 26 -12.75 9.14 23.59
C LYS A 26 -13.97 8.36 24.07
N GLU A 27 -15.01 9.03 24.57
CA GLU A 27 -16.24 8.36 25.00
C GLU A 27 -17.05 7.82 23.83
N GLU A 28 -17.05 8.53 22.69
CA GLU A 28 -17.68 8.06 21.45
C GLU A 28 -16.95 6.81 20.94
N VAL A 29 -15.63 6.89 20.83
CA VAL A 29 -14.79 5.76 20.43
C VAL A 29 -14.97 4.57 21.37
N ARG A 30 -14.98 4.78 22.69
CA ARG A 30 -15.16 3.70 23.68
C ARG A 30 -16.50 2.97 23.51
N ARG A 31 -17.59 3.71 23.22
CA ARG A 31 -18.89 3.09 22.93
C ARG A 31 -18.85 2.28 21.64
N ASP A 32 -18.20 2.81 20.61
CA ASP A 32 -18.13 2.19 19.29
C ASP A 32 -17.26 0.94 19.25
N VAL A 33 -16.18 0.90 20.04
CA VAL A 33 -15.28 -0.26 20.12
C VAL A 33 -15.74 -1.32 21.11
N GLY A 34 -16.71 -1.01 21.97
CA GLY A 34 -17.29 -1.98 22.92
C GLY A 34 -18.10 -3.09 22.26
N ARG A 35 -18.43 -2.95 20.97
CA ARG A 35 -19.07 -3.96 20.12
C ARG A 35 -18.38 -3.97 18.76
N ASN A 36 -18.55 -5.06 18.02
CA ASN A 36 -18.08 -5.09 16.63
C ASN A 36 -18.95 -4.13 15.80
N ARG A 37 -18.35 -3.03 15.35
CA ARG A 37 -18.95 -2.08 14.40
C ARG A 37 -18.24 -2.20 13.06
N TYR A 38 -19.00 -2.37 11.99
CA TYR A 38 -18.50 -2.38 10.62
C TYR A 38 -18.83 -1.07 9.93
N PHE A 39 -17.95 -0.62 9.04
CA PHE A 39 -18.08 0.62 8.30
C PHE A 39 -18.08 0.32 6.81
N THR A 40 -18.99 0.97 6.06
CA THR A 40 -18.79 1.10 4.62
C THR A 40 -17.60 2.03 4.35
N PRO A 41 -17.01 2.02 3.14
CA PRO A 41 -15.92 2.92 2.80
C PRO A 41 -16.25 4.40 3.04
N ASP A 42 -17.46 4.84 2.67
CA ASP A 42 -17.91 6.23 2.90
C ASP A 42 -18.05 6.56 4.39
N GLN A 43 -18.59 5.63 5.19
CA GLN A 43 -18.68 5.78 6.63
C GLN A 43 -17.29 5.80 7.28
N ALA A 44 -16.33 5.05 6.75
CA ALA A 44 -14.96 5.04 7.25
C ALA A 44 -14.24 6.38 6.97
N VAL A 45 -14.55 7.04 5.84
CA VAL A 45 -14.09 8.41 5.56
C VAL A 45 -14.74 9.40 6.54
N GLU A 46 -16.06 9.36 6.70
CA GLU A 46 -16.79 10.26 7.62
C GLU A 46 -16.38 10.09 9.08
N TYR A 47 -16.09 8.85 9.48
CA TYR A 47 -15.59 8.55 10.81
C TYR A 47 -14.14 9.00 11.00
N GLY A 48 -13.37 9.24 9.94
CA GLY A 48 -11.96 9.63 10.00
C GLY A 48 -10.99 8.44 10.12
N ILE A 49 -11.41 7.24 9.71
CA ILE A 49 -10.57 6.03 9.69
C ILE A 49 -9.64 6.05 8.46
N ILE A 50 -10.13 6.57 7.34
CA ILE A 50 -9.41 6.65 6.06
C ILE A 50 -9.64 8.01 5.40
N ASP A 51 -8.69 8.48 4.59
CA ASP A 51 -8.79 9.80 3.96
C ASP A 51 -9.65 9.81 2.68
N LYS A 52 -9.54 8.78 1.84
CA LYS A 52 -10.25 8.67 0.56
C LYS A 52 -10.48 7.22 0.15
N VAL A 53 -11.62 6.96 -0.48
CA VAL A 53 -11.89 5.71 -1.21
C VAL A 53 -11.34 5.83 -2.64
N MET A 54 -10.42 4.96 -3.03
CA MET A 54 -9.86 4.94 -4.38
C MET A 54 -10.81 4.27 -5.37
N GLN A 55 -11.14 4.96 -6.45
CA GLN A 55 -11.82 4.36 -7.60
C GLN A 55 -10.81 3.77 -8.59
N PRO A 56 -11.20 2.79 -9.44
CA PRO A 56 -10.31 2.26 -10.48
C PRO A 56 -9.72 3.34 -11.40
N SER A 57 -10.46 4.44 -11.61
CA SER A 57 -10.01 5.62 -12.37
C SER A 57 -8.99 6.50 -11.63
N ASP A 58 -8.94 6.43 -10.29
CA ASP A 58 -8.00 7.18 -9.44
C ASP A 58 -6.63 6.51 -9.35
N ALA A 59 -6.44 5.35 -10.00
CA ALA A 59 -5.14 4.70 -10.11
C ALA A 59 -4.18 5.62 -10.87
N VAL A 60 -3.54 6.53 -10.14
CA VAL A 60 -2.37 7.28 -10.59
C VAL A 60 -1.44 6.22 -11.16
N VAL A 61 -1.04 6.43 -12.40
CA VAL A 61 -0.11 5.65 -13.22
C VAL A 61 1.00 5.07 -12.33
N ILE A 62 0.74 3.91 -11.71
CA ILE A 62 1.80 3.02 -11.29
C ILE A 62 2.33 2.57 -12.63
N GLU A 63 3.34 3.27 -13.15
CA GLU A 63 3.94 2.94 -14.43
C GLU A 63 4.21 1.43 -14.38
N ARG A 64 3.48 0.67 -15.21
CA ARG A 64 3.79 -0.73 -15.43
C ARG A 64 5.21 -0.74 -15.97
N ARG A 65 6.19 -0.92 -15.09
CA ARG A 65 7.57 -1.15 -15.50
C ARG A 65 7.56 -2.44 -16.28
N ASP A 66 7.72 -2.33 -17.59
CA ASP A 66 7.92 -3.47 -18.45
C ASP A 66 9.35 -4.01 -18.21
N TYR A 67 9.44 -4.88 -17.22
CA TYR A 67 10.68 -5.56 -16.88
C TYR A 67 11.19 -6.43 -18.03
N GLU A 68 10.30 -6.99 -18.87
CA GLU A 68 10.71 -7.76 -20.05
C GLU A 68 11.38 -6.85 -21.09
N GLY A 69 10.80 -5.68 -21.34
CA GLY A 69 11.37 -4.66 -22.23
C GLY A 69 12.76 -4.20 -21.78
N MET A 70 12.97 -3.99 -20.48
CA MET A 70 14.28 -3.62 -19.91
C MET A 70 15.32 -4.73 -19.99
N LEU A 71 14.93 -6.00 -19.86
CA LEU A 71 15.85 -7.14 -20.00
C LEU A 71 16.29 -7.35 -21.45
N ARG A 72 15.42 -7.09 -22.44
CA ARG A 72 15.76 -7.23 -23.86
C ARG A 72 16.84 -6.23 -24.30
N SER A 73 16.77 -5.00 -23.79
CA SER A 73 17.75 -3.96 -24.11
C SER A 73 19.12 -4.23 -23.47
N SER A 74 19.18 -4.83 -22.26
CA SER A 74 20.46 -5.22 -21.65
C SER A 74 21.10 -6.45 -22.30
N GLN A 75 20.31 -7.43 -22.74
CA GLN A 75 20.82 -8.60 -23.48
C GLN A 75 21.31 -8.21 -24.89
N ALA A 76 20.66 -7.24 -25.54
CA ALA A 76 21.09 -6.72 -26.84
C ALA A 76 22.44 -5.97 -26.75
N GLN A 77 22.69 -5.24 -25.66
CA GLN A 77 23.97 -4.58 -25.40
C GLN A 77 25.09 -5.55 -24.99
N SER A 78 24.76 -6.78 -24.60
CA SER A 78 25.72 -7.79 -24.14
C SER A 78 26.14 -8.81 -25.22
N ARG A 79 25.76 -8.63 -26.49
CA ARG A 79 26.26 -9.48 -27.58
C ARG A 79 27.76 -9.17 -27.81
N PRO A 80 28.69 -10.12 -27.58
CA PRO A 80 30.08 -9.90 -27.93
C PRO A 80 30.17 -9.74 -29.46
N ARG A 81 30.97 -8.78 -29.94
CA ARG A 81 31.29 -8.68 -31.37
C ARG A 81 32.03 -9.95 -31.78
N SER A 82 31.33 -10.94 -32.30
CA SER A 82 31.93 -12.08 -32.99
C SER A 82 32.50 -11.57 -34.31
N SER A 83 33.80 -11.28 -34.31
CA SER A 83 34.60 -11.09 -35.51
C SER A 83 34.52 -12.35 -36.37
N GLY A 84 33.89 -12.26 -37.54
CA GLY A 84 33.81 -13.36 -38.50
C GLY A 84 33.83 -12.85 -39.93
N ALA A 85 34.96 -13.08 -40.60
CA ALA A 85 35.14 -13.28 -42.04
C ALA A 85 34.68 -12.16 -43.01
N MET A 86 35.65 -11.38 -43.50
CA MET A 86 35.54 -10.79 -44.84
C MET A 86 36.04 -11.80 -45.87
N ALA A 87 35.08 -12.38 -46.60
CA ALA A 87 35.31 -12.95 -47.92
C ALA A 87 34.66 -12.00 -48.95
N GLY A 88 35.47 -11.43 -49.84
CA GLY A 88 35.09 -10.77 -51.09
C GLY A 88 36.31 -10.89 -52.01
N ALA A 89 36.31 -11.68 -53.07
CA ALA A 89 35.58 -11.56 -54.33
C ALA A 89 36.10 -10.40 -55.22
N ASP A 90 36.69 -10.81 -56.34
CA ASP A 90 36.89 -10.11 -57.63
C ASP A 90 37.92 -8.97 -57.77
N ALA A 91 39.04 -9.31 -58.41
CA ALA A 91 39.65 -8.59 -59.55
C ALA A 91 40.56 -9.55 -60.34
#